data_AF-A0A3M1IJ58-F1
#
_entry.id   AF-A0A3M1IJ58-F1
#
_cell.length_a   1.000
_cell.length_b   1.000
_cell.length_c   1.000
_cell.angle_alpha   90.00
_cell.angle_beta   90.00
_cell.angle_gamma   90.00
#
_symmetry.space_group_name_H-M   'P 1'
#
loop_
_entity.id
_entity.type
_entity.pdbx_description
1 polymer ?
#
loop_
_entity_poly.entity_id
_entity_poly.type
_entity_poly.pdbx_seq_one_letter_code
_entity_poly.pdbx_strand_id
1 'polypeptide(L)'
;MNRNPKQEWIIWWALWVAFLEGILVIYYFLSRSASAEGGSSEAPLWVLGYVPALVSVVIRWWVLPRLRTAQTALVCFLLGISMAEASCFLGIFLFPAQKQALFWVSVVGILQFAPYYAGRYINPRSGDDR
;
A
#
# COMPACT_ATOMS: atom_id res chain seq x y z
N MET A 1 -18.48 20.72 10.91
CA MET A 1 -17.01 20.81 10.73
C MET A 1 -16.76 20.93 9.23
N ASN A 2 -16.67 22.17 8.71
CA ASN A 2 -16.47 22.44 7.28
C ASN A 2 -15.10 21.91 6.86
N ARG A 3 -15.07 20.76 6.18
CA ARG A 3 -13.84 20.22 5.62
C ARG A 3 -13.55 20.95 4.33
N ASN A 4 -12.45 21.71 4.29
CA ASN A 4 -12.01 22.31 3.05
C ASN A 4 -11.60 21.20 2.07
N PRO A 5 -12.09 21.22 0.81
CA PRO A 5 -11.75 20.23 -0.19
C PRO A 5 -10.23 20.11 -0.42
N LYS A 6 -9.53 21.25 -0.32
CA LYS A 6 -8.06 21.31 -0.38
C LYS A 6 -7.38 20.58 0.79
N GLN A 7 -7.94 20.65 2.00
CA GLN A 7 -7.39 19.96 3.17
C GLN A 7 -7.55 18.45 3.04
N GLU A 8 -8.70 17.97 2.58
CA GLU A 8 -8.88 16.53 2.34
C GLU A 8 -7.88 16.01 1.31
N TRP A 9 -7.66 16.75 0.21
CA TRP A 9 -6.67 16.36 -0.79
C TRP A 9 -5.25 16.27 -0.24
N ILE A 10 -4.85 17.23 0.60
CA ILE A 10 -3.54 17.24 1.26
C ILE A 10 -3.41 16.04 2.20
N ILE A 11 -4.46 15.68 2.95
CA ILE A 11 -4.42 14.53 3.87
C ILE A 11 -4.16 13.22 3.12
N TRP A 12 -4.82 13.02 1.96
CA TRP A 12 -4.59 11.82 1.14
C TRP A 12 -3.14 11.72 0.66
N TRP A 13 -2.58 12.82 0.16
CA TRP A 13 -1.18 12.86 -0.26
C TRP A 13 -0.21 12.68 0.91
N ALA A 14 -0.45 13.36 2.03
CA ALA A 14 0.38 13.26 3.22
C ALA A 14 0.40 11.83 3.77
N LEU A 15 -0.76 11.16 3.85
CA LEU A 15 -0.84 9.75 4.26
C LEU A 15 -0.08 8.86 3.29
N TRP A 16 -0.30 9.00 1.97
CA TRP A 16 0.40 8.19 0.99
C TRP A 16 1.92 8.32 1.09
N VAL A 17 2.44 9.55 1.19
CA VAL A 17 3.89 9.81 1.35
C VAL A 17 4.39 9.25 2.67
N ALA A 18 3.66 9.45 3.78
CA ALA A 18 4.08 8.97 5.10
C ALA A 18 4.23 7.44 5.14
N PHE A 19 3.31 6.69 4.52
CA PHE A 19 3.43 5.22 4.45
C PHE A 19 4.55 4.78 3.51
N LEU A 20 4.72 5.44 2.35
CA LEU A 20 5.83 5.14 1.45
C LEU A 20 7.20 5.39 2.10
N GLU A 21 7.33 6.51 2.81
CA GLU A 21 8.53 6.83 3.59
C GLU A 21 8.72 5.83 4.74
N GLY A 22 7.65 5.51 5.46
CA GLY A 22 7.68 4.54 6.57
C GLY A 22 8.27 3.20 6.15
N ILE A 23 7.79 2.62 5.04
CA ILE A 23 8.32 1.34 4.56
C ILE A 23 9.76 1.44 4.08
N LEU A 24 10.18 2.57 3.49
CA LEU A 24 11.57 2.80 3.08
C LEU A 24 12.50 2.84 4.29
N VAL A 25 12.11 3.57 5.33
CA VAL A 25 12.87 3.67 6.59
C VAL A 25 12.96 2.31 7.27
N ILE A 26 11.83 1.60 7.41
CA ILE A 26 11.78 0.27 8.02
C ILE A 26 12.65 -0.70 7.25
N TYR A 27 12.52 -0.74 5.92
CA TYR A 27 13.34 -1.61 5.08
C TYR A 27 14.82 -1.27 5.22
N TYR A 28 15.22 0.01 5.17
CA TYR A 28 16.62 0.40 5.29
C TYR A 28 17.22 0.06 6.66
N PHE A 29 16.49 0.31 7.75
CA PHE A 29 16.94 -0.02 9.10
C PHE A 29 17.02 -1.53 9.34
N LEU A 30 15.95 -2.28 9.05
CA LEU A 30 15.90 -3.73 9.31
C LEU A 30 16.72 -4.53 8.31
N SER A 31 16.78 -4.15 7.03
CA SER A 31 17.59 -4.85 6.02
C SER A 31 19.09 -4.77 6.34
N ARG A 32 19.53 -3.69 7.00
CA ARG A 32 20.91 -3.54 7.47
C ARG A 32 21.25 -4.49 8.63
N SER A 33 20.26 -4.84 9.47
CA SER A 33 20.44 -5.84 10.54
C SER A 33 20.31 -7.29 10.07
N ALA A 34 19.61 -7.53 8.95
CA ALA A 34 19.41 -8.87 8.41
C ALA A 34 20.60 -9.25 7.49
N SER A 35 21.68 -9.74 8.10
CA SER A 35 22.80 -10.36 7.42
C SER A 35 22.29 -11.46 6.48
N ALA A 36 22.69 -11.39 5.22
CA ALA A 36 22.33 -12.37 4.20
C ALA A 36 23.14 -13.65 4.39
N GLU A 37 22.80 -14.44 5.41
CA GLU A 37 23.29 -15.83 5.46
C GLU A 37 22.46 -16.65 4.48
N GLY A 38 23.14 -17.09 3.42
CA GLY A 38 22.57 -17.74 2.23
C GLY A 38 21.95 -19.10 2.54
N GLY A 39 20.73 -19.09 3.08
CA GLY A 39 19.85 -20.25 3.07
C GLY A 39 19.13 -20.33 1.73
N SER A 40 19.63 -21.17 0.82
CA SER A 40 18.86 -21.66 -0.32
C SER A 40 17.65 -22.45 0.21
N SER A 41 16.56 -21.74 0.53
CA SER A 41 15.35 -22.40 1.01
C SER A 41 14.62 -22.99 -0.20
N GLU A 42 14.82 -24.29 -0.41
CA GLU A 42 14.20 -25.11 -1.46
C GLU A 42 12.67 -25.26 -1.32
N ALA A 43 12.04 -24.55 -0.38
CA ALA A 43 10.60 -24.62 -0.16
C ALA A 43 9.86 -23.50 -0.91
N PRO A 44 8.76 -23.81 -1.65
CA PRO A 44 7.92 -22.82 -2.34
C PRO A 44 7.13 -21.88 -1.38
N LEU A 45 7.46 -21.88 -0.10
CA LEU A 45 6.82 -21.05 0.94
C LEU A 45 7.00 -19.55 0.70
N TRP A 46 8.01 -19.14 -0.09
CA TRP A 46 8.19 -17.74 -0.50
C TRP A 46 6.96 -17.16 -1.22
N VAL A 47 6.14 -18.00 -1.86
CA VAL A 47 4.87 -17.60 -2.49
C VAL A 47 3.85 -17.07 -1.47
N LEU A 48 3.90 -17.53 -0.22
CA LEU A 48 3.01 -17.03 0.85
C LEU A 48 3.25 -15.55 1.15
N GLY A 49 4.46 -15.05 0.97
CA GLY A 49 4.74 -13.62 1.18
C GLY A 49 4.08 -12.72 0.11
N TYR A 50 3.73 -13.27 -1.06
CA TYR A 50 2.97 -12.55 -2.08
C TYR A 50 1.46 -12.50 -1.80
N VAL A 51 0.94 -13.34 -0.91
CA VAL A 51 -0.49 -13.38 -0.56
C VAL A 51 -1.00 -12.01 -0.09
N PRO A 52 -0.38 -11.33 0.89
CA PRO A 52 -0.83 -10.01 1.31
C PRO A 52 -0.73 -8.95 0.20
N ALA A 53 0.26 -9.04 -0.69
CA ALA A 53 0.36 -8.15 -1.86
C ALA A 53 -0.77 -8.40 -2.87
N LEU A 54 -1.11 -9.67 -3.14
CA LEU A 54 -2.26 -10.04 -3.97
C LEU A 54 -3.57 -9.55 -3.35
N VAL A 55 -3.74 -9.68 -2.03
CA VAL A 55 -4.90 -9.14 -1.31
C VAL A 55 -4.97 -7.62 -1.47
N SER A 56 -3.85 -6.90 -1.37
CA SER A 56 -3.79 -5.45 -1.62
C SER A 56 -4.25 -5.09 -3.04
N VAL A 57 -3.77 -5.81 -4.06
CA VAL A 57 -4.20 -5.62 -5.46
C VAL A 57 -5.71 -5.89 -5.60
N VAL A 58 -6.23 -6.97 -5.01
CA VAL A 58 -7.66 -7.29 -5.05
C VAL A 58 -8.49 -6.20 -4.37
N ILE A 59 -8.04 -5.67 -3.21
CA ILE A 59 -8.72 -4.54 -2.55
C ILE A 59 -8.79 -3.33 -3.50
N ARG A 60 -7.73 -3.05 -4.25
CA ARG A 60 -7.73 -1.93 -5.21
C ARG A 60 -8.72 -2.15 -6.36
N TRP A 61 -8.70 -3.33 -6.97
CA TRP A 61 -9.47 -3.59 -8.18
C TRP A 61 -10.93 -3.94 -7.91
N TRP A 62 -11.26 -4.52 -6.76
CA TRP A 62 -12.63 -4.95 -6.44
C TRP A 62 -13.33 -4.06 -5.41
N VAL A 63 -12.61 -3.57 -4.41
CA VAL A 63 -13.22 -2.79 -3.33
C VAL A 63 -13.29 -1.32 -3.69
N LEU A 64 -12.22 -0.75 -4.25
CA LEU A 64 -12.17 0.67 -4.64
C LEU A 64 -13.28 1.10 -5.63
N PRO A 65 -13.61 0.35 -6.73
CA PRO A 65 -14.68 0.77 -7.64
C PRO A 65 -16.09 0.68 -7.03
N ARG A 66 -16.24 -0.03 -5.90
CA ARG A 66 -17.54 -0.27 -5.27
C ARG A 66 -17.90 0.78 -4.21
N LEU A 67 -16.99 1.69 -3.88
CA LEU A 67 -17.15 2.68 -2.81
C LEU A 67 -17.60 4.04 -3.35
N ARG A 68 -18.76 4.51 -2.87
CA ARG A 68 -19.35 5.82 -3.20
C ARG A 68 -19.03 6.92 -2.18
N THR A 69 -18.43 6.58 -1.04
CA THR A 69 -18.23 7.50 0.09
C THR A 69 -16.75 7.77 0.36
N ALA A 70 -16.36 9.05 0.47
CA ALA A 70 -14.97 9.47 0.65
C ALA A 70 -14.30 8.89 1.93
N GLN A 71 -15.05 8.78 3.03
CA GLN A 71 -14.54 8.18 4.28
C GLN A 71 -14.22 6.69 4.13
N THR A 72 -15.10 5.92 3.48
CA THR A 72 -14.87 4.48 3.29
C THR A 72 -13.73 4.22 2.30
N ALA A 73 -13.58 5.08 1.29
CA ALA A 73 -12.46 5.03 0.35
C ALA A 73 -11.11 5.26 1.06
N LEU A 74 -11.04 6.20 2.01
CA LEU A 74 -9.84 6.41 2.84
C LEU A 74 -9.47 5.18 3.67
N VAL A 75 -10.46 4.55 4.32
CA VAL A 75 -10.22 3.34 5.13
C VAL A 75 -9.73 2.18 4.27
N CYS A 76 -10.33 1.95 3.10
CA CYS A 76 -9.87 0.91 2.18
C CYS A 76 -8.48 1.21 1.59
N PHE A 77 -8.16 2.48 1.35
CA PHE A 77 -6.82 2.90 0.94
C PHE A 77 -5.78 2.54 2.02
N LEU A 78 -6.05 2.88 3.28
CA LEU A 78 -5.19 2.52 4.42
C LEU A 78 -5.04 1.00 4.57
N LEU A 79 -6.13 0.25 4.46
CA LEU A 79 -6.09 -1.22 4.54
C LEU A 79 -5.25 -1.83 3.41
N GLY A 80 -5.41 -1.33 2.17
CA GLY A 80 -4.63 -1.78 1.02
C GLY A 80 -3.13 -1.55 1.22
N ILE A 81 -2.75 -0.37 1.74
CA ILE A 81 -1.36 -0.05 2.09
C ILE A 81 -0.85 -0.95 3.21
N SER A 82 -1.61 -1.15 4.29
CA SER A 82 -1.18 -2.02 5.40
C SER A 82 -0.94 -3.47 4.96
N MET A 83 -1.73 -3.97 3.99
CA MET A 83 -1.49 -5.30 3.43
C MET A 83 -0.26 -5.33 2.53
N ALA A 84 0.00 -4.27 1.77
CA ALA A 84 1.26 -4.16 1.04
C ALA A 84 2.44 -4.15 2.03
N GLU A 85 2.38 -3.39 3.12
CA GLU A 85 3.45 -3.36 4.13
C GLU A 85 3.64 -4.70 4.83
N ALA A 86 2.56 -5.42 5.14
CA ALA A 86 2.63 -6.75 5.74
C ALA A 86 3.44 -7.73 4.86
N SER A 87 3.36 -7.62 3.54
CA SER A 87 4.18 -8.43 2.62
C SER A 87 5.68 -8.13 2.75
N CYS A 88 6.04 -6.86 2.98
CA CYS A 88 7.42 -6.45 3.21
C CYS A 88 7.95 -6.98 4.55
N PHE A 89 7.14 -6.88 5.61
CA PHE A 89 7.49 -7.46 6.91
C PHE A 89 7.71 -8.98 6.83
N LEU A 90 6.84 -9.71 6.12
CA LEU A 90 7.04 -11.14 5.89
C LEU A 90 8.32 -11.42 5.09
N GLY A 91 8.67 -10.59 4.11
CA GLY A 91 9.92 -10.71 3.36
C GLY A 91 11.16 -10.49 4.24
N ILE A 92 11.10 -9.56 5.19
CA ILE A 92 12.22 -9.25 6.09
C ILE A 92 12.40 -10.33 7.16
N PHE A 93 11.31 -10.79 7.79
CA PHE A 93 11.37 -11.73 8.91
C PHE A 93 11.42 -13.21 8.49
N LEU A 94 10.67 -13.58 7.45
CA LEU A 94 10.42 -14.99 7.11
C LEU A 94 11.29 -15.47 5.93
N PHE A 95 11.58 -14.59 4.97
CA PHE A 95 12.31 -14.94 3.74
C PHE A 95 13.41 -13.93 3.38
N PRO A 96 14.49 -13.84 4.18
CA PRO A 96 15.55 -12.84 3.96
C PRO A 96 16.24 -12.98 2.59
N ALA A 97 16.23 -14.17 1.99
CA ALA A 97 16.75 -14.40 0.64
C ALA A 97 15.96 -13.68 -0.47
N GLN A 98 14.66 -13.47 -0.29
CA GLN A 98 13.77 -12.80 -1.26
C GLN A 98 13.33 -11.40 -0.79
N LYS A 99 13.95 -10.86 0.27
CA LYS A 99 13.57 -9.58 0.89
C LYS A 99 13.46 -8.42 -0.10
N GLN A 100 14.30 -8.40 -1.14
CA GLN A 100 14.32 -7.34 -2.14
C GLN A 100 13.15 -7.43 -3.12
N ALA A 101 12.75 -8.65 -3.52
CA ALA A 101 11.60 -8.85 -4.40
C ALA A 101 10.29 -8.48 -3.69
N LEU A 102 10.09 -8.96 -2.46
CA LEU A 102 8.91 -8.61 -1.66
C LEU A 102 8.85 -7.12 -1.31
N PHE A 103 10.00 -6.49 -1.08
CA PHE A 103 10.08 -5.05 -0.88
C PHE A 103 9.60 -4.29 -2.13
N TRP A 104 10.10 -4.62 -3.31
CA TRP A 104 9.65 -3.99 -4.55
C TRP A 104 8.17 -4.22 -4.82
N VAL A 105 7.65 -5.41 -4.53
CA VAL A 105 6.21 -5.72 -4.64
C VAL A 105 5.39 -4.84 -3.70
N SER A 106 5.87 -4.61 -2.48
CA SER A 106 5.21 -3.72 -1.53
C SER A 106 5.27 -2.26 -1.97
N VAL A 107 6.43 -1.78 -2.46
CA VAL A 107 6.62 -0.43 -2.98
C VAL A 107 5.71 -0.18 -4.19
N VAL A 108 5.70 -1.09 -5.16
CA VAL A 108 4.77 -1.06 -6.30
C VAL A 108 3.33 -1.14 -5.78
N GLY A 109 3.10 -1.92 -4.73
CA GLY A 109 1.83 -2.07 -4.01
C GLY A 109 1.29 -0.78 -3.42
N ILE A 110 2.17 0.09 -2.89
CA ILE A 110 1.81 1.40 -2.35
C ILE A 110 1.71 2.43 -3.49
N LEU A 111 2.62 2.38 -4.46
CA LEU A 111 2.64 3.25 -5.64
C LEU A 111 1.39 3.12 -6.48
N GLN A 112 0.95 1.89 -6.73
CA GLN A 112 -0.30 1.66 -7.43
C GLN A 112 -1.46 2.31 -6.69
N PHE A 113 -1.41 2.43 -5.35
CA PHE A 113 -2.45 3.09 -4.56
C PHE A 113 -2.48 4.63 -4.64
N ALA A 114 -1.56 5.27 -5.37
CA ALA A 114 -1.44 6.73 -5.46
C ALA A 114 -2.81 7.47 -5.55
N PRO A 115 -3.01 8.55 -4.77
CA PRO A 115 -4.31 9.19 -4.55
C PRO A 115 -4.82 10.04 -5.73
N TYR A 116 -4.59 9.60 -6.98
CA TYR A 116 -5.11 10.27 -8.18
C TYR A 116 -6.65 10.33 -8.21
N TYR A 117 -7.34 9.38 -7.56
CA TYR A 117 -8.81 9.35 -7.48
C TYR A 117 -9.40 10.34 -6.47
N ALA A 118 -8.60 10.92 -5.56
CA ALA A 118 -9.10 11.83 -4.53
C ALA A 118 -9.78 13.08 -5.13
N GLY A 119 -9.33 13.53 -6.31
CA GLY A 119 -9.96 14.64 -7.04
C GLY A 119 -11.43 14.40 -7.43
N ARG A 120 -11.86 13.15 -7.62
CA ARG A 120 -13.26 12.81 -7.96
C ARG A 120 -14.22 12.90 -6.77
N TYR A 121 -13.74 12.66 -5.55
CA TYR A 121 -14.59 12.65 -4.35
C TYR A 121 -14.72 14.01 -3.69
N ILE A 122 -13.81 14.93 -4.01
CA ILE A 122 -13.71 16.26 -3.41
C ILE A 122 -14.59 17.29 -4.15
N ASN A 123 -15.04 16.98 -5.37
CA ASN A 123 -15.86 17.88 -6.20
C ASN A 123 -17.09 17.12 -6.76
N PRO A 124 -18.20 17.01 -6.02
CA PRO A 124 -19.43 16.38 -6.54
C PRO A 124 -20.16 17.24 -7.59
N ARG A 125 -19.50 18.19 -8.26
CA ARG A 125 -20.15 19.25 -9.07
C ARG A 125 -19.68 19.31 -10.52
N SER A 126 -19.67 18.18 -11.22
CA SER A 126 -19.60 18.19 -12.70
C SER A 126 -20.22 16.96 -13.38
N GLY A 127 -21.22 16.33 -12.75
CA GLY A 127 -21.81 15.07 -13.26
C GLY A 127 -23.34 15.02 -13.23
N ASP A 128 -24.00 16.17 -13.27
CA ASP A 128 -25.43 16.28 -13.58
C ASP A 128 -25.54 17.16 -14.83
N ASP A 129 -25.12 16.59 -15.96
CA ASP A 129 -25.39 17.05 -17.33
C ASP A 129 -24.85 15.97 -18.28
N ARG A 130 -25.52 14.80 -18.30
CA ARG A 130 -25.71 13.84 -19.42
C ARG A 130 -25.99 12.43 -18.94
#